data_AF-A0A319DHE6-F1
#
_entry.id   AF-A0A319DHE6-F1
#
_cell.length_a   1.000
_cell.length_b   1.000
_cell.length_c   1.000
_cell.angle_alpha   90.00
_cell.angle_beta   90.00
_cell.angle_gamma   90.00
#
_symmetry.space_group_name_H-M   'P 1'
#
loop_
_entity.id
_entity.type
_entity.pdbx_description
1 polymer ?
#
loop_
_entity_poly.entity_id
_entity_poly.type
_entity_poly.pdbx_seq_one_letter_code
_entity_poly.pdbx_strand_id
1 'polypeptide(L)'
;MVRQEAFFLGVLLWQTLPFAAVARPAGEGMDSQALRPAQQPQRQSPSPSPDPSPPPPPPPGPGLDDGLCSDPSISWKAGPGNGTESAYVINNQIKFPHGASVTLDPLMVFICNRLVSPCNAPRFTVDTCYASERQVWASGLTGQAAADLWNELMG
;
A
#
# COMPACT_ATOMS: atom_id res chain seq x y z
N MET A 1 -30.04 14.41 -31.63
CA MET A 1 -29.99 14.13 -33.08
C MET A 1 -29.05 15.12 -33.74
N VAL A 2 -28.44 14.74 -34.89
CA VAL A 2 -27.26 15.34 -35.61
C VAL A 2 -25.96 14.65 -35.15
N ARG A 3 -25.54 13.47 -35.66
CA ARG A 3 -25.02 13.05 -37.00
C ARG A 3 -23.78 13.88 -37.40
N GLN A 4 -22.58 13.37 -37.10
CA GLN A 4 -21.59 12.68 -37.98
C GLN A 4 -20.90 13.59 -39.01
N GLU A 5 -19.56 13.59 -39.04
CA GLU A 5 -18.72 13.53 -40.26
C GLU A 5 -17.28 13.04 -39.91
N ALA A 6 -16.82 12.06 -40.70
CA ALA A 6 -15.47 11.61 -41.11
C ALA A 6 -14.23 11.80 -40.20
N PHE A 7 -13.50 10.76 -39.76
CA PHE A 7 -12.58 9.88 -40.52
C PHE A 7 -11.49 10.60 -41.34
N PHE A 8 -10.28 10.71 -40.77
CA PHE A 8 -8.97 10.65 -41.46
C PHE A 8 -7.98 10.00 -40.48
N LEU A 9 -7.63 8.73 -40.68
CA LEU A 9 -6.38 8.27 -41.32
C LEU A 9 -5.10 8.68 -40.56
N GLY A 10 -4.54 7.72 -39.82
CA GLY A 10 -3.25 7.86 -39.13
C GLY A 10 -2.72 6.54 -38.57
N VAL A 11 -2.92 5.43 -39.29
CA VAL A 11 -2.21 4.16 -39.04
C VAL A 11 -0.99 4.17 -39.94
N LEU A 12 0.23 4.36 -39.42
CA LEU A 12 1.45 3.95 -40.11
C LEU A 12 2.62 3.82 -39.12
N LEU A 13 3.12 2.60 -39.01
CA LEU A 13 4.47 2.17 -38.64
C LEU A 13 5.03 2.53 -37.26
N TRP A 14 4.68 1.72 -36.25
CA TRP A 14 5.69 1.32 -35.27
C TRP A 14 6.46 0.13 -35.82
N GLN A 15 7.73 0.38 -36.09
CA GLN A 15 8.66 -0.53 -36.73
C GLN A 15 8.90 -1.77 -35.87
N THR A 16 8.82 -2.93 -36.51
CA THR A 16 9.34 -4.21 -36.01
C THR A 16 10.87 -4.13 -35.92
N LEU A 17 11.41 -4.10 -34.70
CA LEU A 17 12.85 -4.33 -34.50
C LEU A 17 13.15 -5.82 -34.63
N PRO A 18 14.14 -6.24 -35.44
CA PRO A 18 14.57 -7.63 -35.48
C PRO A 18 15.34 -7.98 -34.21
N PHE A 19 14.89 -9.05 -33.53
CA PHE A 19 15.65 -9.71 -32.48
C PHE A 19 16.93 -10.29 -33.09
N ALA A 20 18.04 -9.55 -32.98
CA ALA A 20 19.36 -10.11 -33.24
C ALA A 20 19.70 -11.08 -32.10
N ALA A 21 19.70 -12.37 -32.43
CA ALA A 21 20.19 -13.44 -31.57
C ALA A 21 21.69 -13.21 -31.30
N VAL A 22 22.04 -12.93 -30.04
CA VAL A 22 23.44 -12.95 -29.61
C VAL A 22 23.86 -14.40 -29.38
N ALA A 23 24.83 -14.86 -30.16
CA ALA A 23 25.42 -16.18 -30.03
C ALA A 23 26.22 -16.28 -28.71
N ARG A 24 25.98 -17.34 -27.95
CA ARG A 24 26.77 -17.70 -26.75
C ARG A 24 28.02 -18.48 -27.21
N PRO A 25 29.24 -18.11 -26.79
CA PRO A 25 30.38 -18.99 -26.97
C PRO A 25 30.28 -20.18 -26.02
N ALA A 26 30.52 -21.37 -26.56
CA ALA A 26 30.81 -22.58 -25.82
C ALA A 26 32.28 -22.58 -25.39
N GLY A 27 32.52 -22.91 -24.12
CA GLY A 27 33.81 -23.28 -23.53
C GLY A 27 33.48 -23.92 -22.18
N GLU A 28 33.40 -25.25 -22.12
CA GLU A 28 34.50 -26.20 -21.86
C GLU A 28 35.09 -26.06 -20.45
N GLY A 29 34.60 -26.99 -19.61
CA GLY A 29 35.10 -27.59 -18.36
C GLY A 29 36.32 -27.02 -17.63
N MET A 30 36.17 -26.92 -16.30
CA MET A 30 37.13 -27.57 -15.41
C MET A 30 36.53 -27.84 -14.02
N ASP A 31 36.70 -29.07 -13.58
CA ASP A 31 36.36 -29.66 -12.29
C ASP A 31 36.83 -28.84 -11.08
N SER A 32 35.97 -28.76 -10.07
CA SER A 32 36.35 -28.52 -8.68
C SER A 32 35.43 -29.33 -7.77
N GLN A 33 35.72 -30.63 -7.69
CA GLN A 33 35.36 -31.43 -6.54
C GLN A 33 36.39 -31.19 -5.41
N ALA A 34 35.91 -31.29 -4.17
CA ALA A 34 36.59 -31.08 -2.87
C ALA A 34 36.65 -29.61 -2.43
N LEU A 35 36.04 -29.16 -1.32
CA LEU A 35 35.70 -29.85 -0.08
C LEU A 35 34.24 -29.59 0.32
N ARG A 36 33.47 -30.67 0.53
CA ARG A 36 32.20 -30.62 1.26
C ARG A 36 32.54 -30.59 2.75
N PRO A 37 32.15 -29.59 3.55
CA PRO A 37 32.11 -29.80 4.99
C PRO A 37 31.07 -30.89 5.28
N ALA A 38 31.47 -31.83 6.15
CA ALA A 38 30.65 -32.93 6.60
C ALA A 38 29.25 -32.44 6.99
N GLN A 39 28.24 -33.13 6.46
CA GLN A 39 26.85 -32.98 6.83
C GLN A 39 26.75 -33.25 8.34
N GLN A 40 26.63 -32.20 9.15
CA GLN A 40 26.31 -32.35 10.56
C GLN A 40 25.02 -33.17 10.68
N PRO A 41 24.95 -34.13 11.63
CA PRO A 41 23.69 -34.75 11.99
C PRO A 41 22.72 -33.62 12.33
N GLN A 42 21.59 -33.57 11.64
CA GLN A 42 20.53 -32.61 11.89
C GLN A 42 20.15 -32.72 13.36
N ARG A 43 20.63 -31.80 14.22
CA ARG A 43 19.96 -31.54 15.49
C ARG A 43 18.60 -31.00 15.08
N GLN A 44 17.59 -31.85 15.18
CA GLN A 44 16.21 -31.44 15.09
C GLN A 44 16.02 -30.36 16.16
N SER A 45 15.86 -29.13 15.71
CA SER A 45 15.37 -28.06 16.57
C SER A 45 14.00 -28.52 17.08
N PRO A 46 13.73 -28.51 18.39
CA PRO A 46 12.41 -28.87 18.87
C PRO A 46 11.38 -27.94 18.21
N SER A 47 10.29 -28.54 17.72
CA SER A 47 9.15 -27.82 17.18
C SER A 47 8.67 -26.81 18.23
N PRO A 48 8.37 -25.55 17.88
CA PRO A 48 7.70 -24.66 18.82
C PRO A 48 6.35 -25.29 19.19
N SER A 49 6.07 -25.34 20.49
CA SER A 49 4.72 -25.63 21.00
C SER A 49 3.72 -24.66 20.37
N PRO A 50 2.44 -25.04 20.18
CA PRO A 50 1.42 -24.06 19.81
C PRO A 50 1.36 -22.98 20.90
N ASP A 51 1.59 -21.72 20.51
CA ASP A 51 1.33 -20.56 21.35
C ASP A 51 -0.13 -20.62 21.85
N PRO A 52 -0.42 -20.24 23.11
CA PRO A 52 -1.80 -20.03 23.53
C PRO A 52 -2.44 -18.98 22.62
N SER A 53 -3.59 -19.32 22.03
CA SER A 53 -4.37 -18.39 21.21
C SER A 53 -4.54 -17.05 21.95
N PRO A 54 -4.34 -15.90 21.28
CA PRO A 54 -4.62 -14.61 21.88
C PRO A 54 -6.09 -14.55 22.34
N PRO A 55 -6.39 -13.82 23.43
CA PRO A 55 -7.77 -13.60 23.85
C PRO A 55 -8.58 -12.96 22.71
N PRO A 56 -9.89 -13.25 22.62
CA PRO A 56 -10.73 -12.67 21.58
C PRO A 56 -10.69 -11.14 21.68
N PRO A 57 -10.62 -10.42 20.54
CA PRO A 57 -10.69 -8.97 20.53
C PRO A 57 -12.01 -8.52 21.17
N PRO A 58 -12.03 -7.36 21.84
CA PRO A 58 -13.27 -6.78 22.36
C PRO A 58 -14.28 -6.60 21.21
N PRO A 59 -15.59 -6.69 21.47
CA PRO A 59 -16.60 -6.45 20.44
C PRO A 59 -16.41 -5.02 19.87
N PRO A 60 -16.26 -4.87 18.55
CA PRO A 60 -16.17 -3.55 17.93
C PRO A 60 -17.41 -2.73 18.29
N GLY A 61 -17.21 -1.45 18.62
CA GLY A 61 -18.24 -0.45 18.34
C GLY A 61 -18.53 -0.42 16.83
N PRO A 62 -19.43 0.42 16.33
CA PRO A 62 -19.79 0.43 14.91
C PRO A 62 -18.69 0.91 13.92
N GLY A 63 -17.40 0.87 14.31
CA GLY A 63 -16.23 1.19 13.47
C GLY A 63 -15.29 0.00 13.25
N LEU A 64 -14.29 0.16 12.38
CA LEU A 64 -13.28 -0.86 12.11
C LEU A 64 -12.39 -1.10 13.35
N ASP A 65 -11.89 -2.33 13.50
CA ASP A 65 -10.91 -2.66 14.55
C ASP A 65 -9.50 -2.26 14.07
N ASP A 66 -8.95 -1.19 14.63
CA ASP A 66 -7.61 -0.66 14.29
C ASP A 66 -6.46 -1.38 15.04
N GLY A 67 -6.75 -2.44 15.80
CA GLY A 67 -5.79 -3.15 16.64
C GLY A 67 -5.31 -2.31 17.82
N LEU A 68 -3.99 -2.19 17.99
CA LEU A 68 -3.33 -1.39 19.04
C LEU A 68 -3.34 0.12 18.74
N CYS A 69 -3.75 0.51 17.55
CA CYS A 69 -3.96 1.90 17.18
C CYS A 69 -5.42 2.28 17.32
N SER A 70 -5.70 3.55 17.04
CA SER A 70 -7.04 4.11 17.11
C SER A 70 -7.08 5.35 16.23
N ASP A 71 -8.25 5.67 15.70
CA ASP A 71 -8.49 6.94 15.01
C ASP A 71 -7.54 7.19 13.80
N PRO A 72 -7.78 6.49 12.68
CA PRO A 72 -7.10 6.72 11.40
C PRO A 72 -7.65 7.94 10.65
N SER A 73 -8.42 8.83 11.31
CA SER A 73 -9.09 9.92 10.60
C SER A 73 -8.13 11.03 10.17
N ILE A 74 -8.52 11.70 9.08
CA ILE A 74 -7.76 12.80 8.47
C ILE A 74 -8.65 14.05 8.45
N SER A 75 -8.06 15.19 8.81
CA SER A 75 -8.69 16.50 8.65
C SER A 75 -8.08 17.26 7.47
N TRP A 76 -8.91 18.05 6.80
CA TRP A 76 -8.46 19.10 5.89
C TRP A 76 -8.37 20.43 6.63
N LYS A 77 -7.20 21.06 6.61
CA LYS A 77 -6.96 22.38 7.18
C LYS A 77 -6.82 23.36 6.03
N ALA A 78 -7.86 24.15 5.79
CA ALA A 78 -7.79 25.24 4.82
C ALA A 78 -6.74 26.27 5.28
N GLY A 79 -5.85 26.69 4.38
CA GLY A 79 -4.92 27.77 4.65
C GLY A 79 -5.66 29.09 4.85
N PRO A 80 -5.17 30.01 5.70
CA PRO A 80 -5.81 31.31 5.96
C PRO A 80 -5.85 32.27 4.75
N GLY A 81 -5.24 31.91 3.61
CA GLY A 81 -5.03 32.79 2.46
C GLY A 81 -3.94 33.83 2.76
N ASN A 82 -2.88 33.87 1.94
CA ASN A 82 -1.65 34.70 2.01
C ASN A 82 -0.36 33.90 1.68
N GLY A 83 -0.46 32.81 0.91
CA GLY A 83 0.68 31.93 0.61
C GLY A 83 0.84 30.76 1.59
N THR A 84 -0.02 30.64 2.60
CA THR A 84 -0.14 29.43 3.42
C THR A 84 -0.99 28.40 2.69
N GLU A 85 -0.41 27.24 2.38
CA GLU A 85 -1.09 26.16 1.65
C GLU A 85 -2.07 25.41 2.57
N SER A 86 -3.22 25.04 2.02
CA SER A 86 -4.13 24.11 2.68
C SER A 86 -3.52 22.72 2.73
N ALA A 87 -3.74 21.99 3.82
CA ALA A 87 -3.10 20.69 4.01
C ALA A 87 -3.99 19.69 4.73
N TYR A 88 -3.76 18.41 4.42
CA TYR A 88 -4.26 17.26 5.14
C TYR A 88 -3.41 16.99 6.38
N VAL A 89 -4.06 16.58 7.46
CA VAL A 89 -3.41 16.23 8.72
C VAL A 89 -4.07 15.00 9.31
N ILE A 90 -3.29 13.98 9.67
CA ILE A 90 -3.79 12.84 10.44
C ILE A 90 -4.13 13.31 11.85
N ASN A 91 -5.33 13.00 12.36
CA ASN A 91 -5.80 13.55 13.63
C ASN A 91 -5.07 12.94 14.82
N ASN A 92 -4.88 11.62 14.83
CA ASN A 92 -4.15 10.93 15.89
C ASN A 92 -2.64 10.88 15.62
N GLN A 93 -1.96 11.98 15.95
CA GLN A 93 -0.50 12.09 15.82
C GLN A 93 0.28 11.20 16.80
N ILE A 94 -0.36 10.60 17.81
CA ILE A 94 0.28 9.66 18.74
C ILE A 94 0.44 8.30 18.06
N LYS A 95 -0.61 7.81 17.41
CA LYS A 95 -0.60 6.51 16.72
C LYS A 95 -0.04 6.62 15.31
N PHE A 96 -0.26 7.75 14.66
CA PHE A 96 0.14 8.02 13.29
C PHE A 96 0.94 9.33 13.19
N PRO A 97 2.19 9.38 13.70
CA PRO A 97 3.02 10.57 13.65
C PRO A 97 3.50 10.83 12.21
N HIS A 98 2.77 11.70 11.51
CA HIS A 98 3.06 12.10 10.13
C HIS A 98 2.84 13.61 9.98
N GLY A 99 3.73 14.26 9.23
CA GLY A 99 3.59 15.68 8.91
C GLY A 99 2.33 15.98 8.11
N ALA A 100 1.92 17.25 8.13
CA ALA A 100 0.88 17.72 7.22
C ALA A 100 1.33 17.55 5.75
N SER A 101 0.40 17.31 4.84
CA SER A 101 0.67 17.17 3.41
C SER A 101 -0.35 17.91 2.58
N VAL A 102 0.08 18.50 1.48
CA VAL A 102 -0.83 19.12 0.48
C VAL A 102 -1.56 18.09 -0.39
N THR A 103 -1.13 16.82 -0.33
CA THR A 103 -1.80 15.68 -0.98
C THR A 103 -2.20 14.62 0.04
N LEU A 104 -3.33 13.96 -0.18
CA LEU A 104 -3.91 13.00 0.76
C LEU A 104 -3.22 11.62 0.72
N ASP A 105 -2.77 11.21 -0.46
CA ASP A 105 -2.15 9.91 -0.76
C ASP A 105 -1.07 9.44 0.25
N PRO A 106 -0.01 10.23 0.54
CA PRO A 106 1.02 9.78 1.48
C PRO A 106 0.50 9.52 2.90
N LEU A 107 -0.56 10.21 3.32
CA LEU A 107 -1.16 10.00 4.65
C LEU A 107 -1.96 8.70 4.68
N MET A 108 -2.77 8.42 3.65
CA MET A 108 -3.56 7.19 3.55
C MET A 108 -2.64 5.96 3.53
N VAL A 109 -1.60 5.96 2.69
CA VAL A 109 -0.62 4.88 2.61
C VAL A 109 0.10 4.68 3.96
N PHE A 110 0.48 5.77 4.62
CA PHE A 110 1.12 5.70 5.94
C PHE A 110 0.21 5.06 7.00
N ILE A 111 -1.07 5.45 7.03
CA ILE A 111 -2.06 4.86 7.94
C ILE A 111 -2.20 3.36 7.70
N CYS A 112 -2.41 2.93 6.45
CA CYS A 112 -2.58 1.51 6.15
C CYS A 112 -1.33 0.70 6.52
N ASN A 113 -0.13 1.23 6.27
CA ASN A 113 1.11 0.58 6.69
C ASN A 113 1.23 0.48 8.21
N ARG A 114 0.80 1.49 8.97
CA ARG A 114 0.78 1.41 10.43
C ARG A 114 -0.23 0.39 10.95
N LEU A 115 -1.41 0.31 10.33
CA LEU A 115 -2.42 -0.69 10.66
C LEU A 115 -1.85 -2.11 10.55
N VAL A 116 -1.00 -2.38 9.55
CA VAL A 116 -0.22 -3.62 9.48
C VAL A 116 0.77 -3.73 10.65
N SER A 117 1.61 -2.72 10.86
CA SER A 117 2.57 -2.67 11.97
C SER A 117 2.94 -1.23 12.31
N PRO A 118 2.91 -0.81 13.60
CA PRO A 118 2.85 -1.66 14.79
C PRO A 118 1.44 -1.91 15.34
N CYS A 119 0.39 -1.46 14.65
CA CYS A 119 -0.96 -1.55 15.19
C CYS A 119 -1.47 -3.00 15.26
N ASN A 120 -0.99 -3.89 14.39
CA ASN A 120 -1.45 -5.28 14.31
C ASN A 120 -2.98 -5.38 14.17
N ALA A 121 -3.57 -4.51 13.34
CA ALA A 121 -5.00 -4.55 13.04
C ALA A 121 -5.38 -5.86 12.34
N PRO A 122 -6.63 -6.33 12.49
CA PRO A 122 -7.11 -7.49 11.75
C PRO A 122 -6.96 -7.30 10.24
N ARG A 123 -6.74 -8.43 9.54
CA ARG A 123 -6.54 -8.42 8.08
C ARG A 123 -7.68 -7.71 7.34
N PHE A 124 -8.91 -7.88 7.80
CA PHE A 124 -10.09 -7.21 7.26
C PHE A 124 -9.94 -5.67 7.29
N THR A 125 -9.53 -5.09 8.43
CA THR A 125 -9.31 -3.64 8.54
C THR A 125 -8.20 -3.15 7.61
N VAL A 126 -7.11 -3.91 7.51
CA VAL A 126 -6.00 -3.59 6.59
C VAL A 126 -6.47 -3.60 5.13
N ASP A 127 -7.22 -4.63 4.73
CA ASP A 127 -7.73 -4.75 3.37
C ASP A 127 -8.75 -3.64 3.04
N THR A 128 -9.61 -3.27 4.01
CA THR A 128 -10.51 -2.13 3.90
C THR A 128 -9.72 -0.84 3.73
N CYS A 129 -8.68 -0.60 4.52
CA CYS A 129 -7.84 0.61 4.41
C CYS A 129 -7.29 0.82 2.99
N TYR A 130 -6.69 -0.21 2.41
CA TYR A 130 -6.19 -0.12 1.03
C TYR A 130 -7.32 -0.02 -0.01
N ALA A 131 -8.51 -0.57 0.25
CA ALA A 131 -9.67 -0.36 -0.61
C ALA A 131 -10.18 1.09 -0.55
N SER A 132 -10.21 1.68 0.64
CA SER A 132 -10.58 3.08 0.87
C SER A 132 -9.63 4.03 0.16
N GLU A 133 -8.32 3.78 0.25
CA GLU A 133 -7.29 4.54 -0.49
C GLU A 133 -7.60 4.56 -2.00
N ARG A 134 -7.83 3.38 -2.59
CA ARG A 134 -8.16 3.27 -4.02
C ARG A 134 -9.46 3.98 -4.38
N GLN A 135 -10.47 3.93 -3.52
CA GLN A 135 -11.76 4.57 -3.76
C GLN A 135 -11.66 6.10 -3.68
N VAL A 136 -10.91 6.62 -2.70
CA VAL A 136 -10.60 8.05 -2.60
C VAL A 136 -9.85 8.51 -3.85
N TRP A 137 -8.82 7.77 -4.28
CA TRP A 137 -8.10 8.08 -5.52
C TRP A 137 -9.00 8.08 -6.75
N ALA A 138 -9.83 7.04 -6.91
CA ALA A 138 -10.75 6.91 -8.03
C ALA A 138 -11.85 7.98 -8.06
N SER A 139 -12.17 8.59 -6.90
CA SER A 139 -13.19 9.64 -6.80
C SER A 139 -12.77 10.97 -7.46
N GLY A 140 -11.46 11.24 -7.54
CA GLY A 140 -10.93 12.54 -7.97
C GLY A 140 -11.27 13.70 -7.03
N LEU A 141 -11.83 13.44 -5.84
CA LEU A 141 -12.12 14.46 -4.84
C LEU A 141 -10.83 15.04 -4.27
N THR A 142 -10.91 16.30 -3.83
CA THR A 142 -9.82 17.01 -3.16
C THR A 142 -10.36 17.83 -1.99
N GLY A 143 -9.45 18.39 -1.19
CA GLY A 143 -9.77 19.15 0.02
C GLY A 143 -10.60 18.36 1.04
N GLN A 144 -11.49 19.07 1.72
CA GLN A 144 -12.38 18.51 2.74
C GLN A 144 -13.14 17.29 2.25
N ALA A 145 -13.70 17.32 1.03
CA ALA A 145 -14.51 16.23 0.51
C ALA A 145 -13.73 14.90 0.38
N ALA A 146 -12.43 14.96 0.08
CA ALA A 146 -11.59 13.77 0.02
C ALA A 146 -11.30 13.21 1.43
N ALA A 147 -11.08 14.10 2.41
CA ALA A 147 -10.89 13.71 3.80
C ALA A 147 -12.17 13.10 4.39
N ASP A 148 -13.34 13.67 4.07
CA ASP A 148 -14.63 13.14 4.50
C ASP A 148 -14.88 11.75 3.92
N LEU A 149 -14.63 11.55 2.61
CA LEU A 149 -14.75 10.23 1.99
C LEU A 149 -13.82 9.21 2.64
N TRP A 150 -12.56 9.56 2.93
CA TRP A 150 -11.65 8.68 3.66
C TRP A 150 -12.22 8.30 5.03
N ASN A 151 -12.67 9.28 5.81
CA ASN A 151 -13.19 9.07 7.16
C ASN A 151 -14.45 8.20 7.14
N GLU A 152 -15.36 8.42 6.20
CA GLU A 152 -16.55 7.60 6.01
C GLU A 152 -16.21 6.13 5.73
N LEU A 153 -15.22 5.89 4.87
CA LEU A 153 -14.81 4.53 4.47
C LEU A 153 -14.04 3.79 5.57
N MET A 154 -13.40 4.51 6.49
CA MET A 154 -12.65 3.94 7.60
C MET A 154 -13.48 3.71 8.87
N GLY A 155 -14.67 4.33 8.97
CA GLY A 155 -15.63 4.11 10.05
C GLY A 155 -15.36 4.94 11.29
#